data_AF-E2JJX2-F1
#
_entry.id   AF-E2JJX2-F1
#
_cell.length_a   1.000
_cell.length_b   1.000
_cell.length_c   1.000
_cell.angle_alpha   90.00
_cell.angle_beta   90.00
_cell.angle_gamma   90.00
#
_symmetry.space_group_name_H-M   'P 1'
#
loop_
_entity.id
_entity.type
_entity.pdbx_description
1 polymer ?
#
loop_
_entity_poly.entity_id
_entity_poly.type
_entity_poly.pdbx_seq_one_letter_code
_entity_poly.pdbx_strand_id
1 'polypeptide(L)'
;FEPQNTTDGSYRGTMAKIKATELQYQAVFEQKLVEANTNLKRERIRVSIKQTGNSLQLRATLPLKPGDGSLGKTKKQYDLSLGIPANLEGLKTAIEESYELGKLIARHTFEWNEKYLGIKSREKQEIKTIGELLDKFEEKYYQTRQKTITSQNTFPNYISVIKRNFPLTHLA
;
A
#
# COMPACT_ATOMS: atom_id res chain seq x y z
N PHE A 1 -7.70 -23.87 -22.76
CA PHE A 1 -6.99 -25.11 -22.42
C PHE A 1 -7.92 -25.91 -21.53
N GLU A 2 -8.33 -27.09 -21.95
CA GLU A 2 -9.15 -27.98 -21.12
C GLU A 2 -8.21 -28.95 -20.41
N PRO A 3 -8.17 -28.96 -19.07
CA PRO A 3 -7.29 -29.87 -18.37
C PRO A 3 -7.85 -31.29 -18.50
N GLN A 4 -7.01 -32.21 -18.99
CA GLN A 4 -7.35 -33.63 -19.15
C GLN A 4 -8.01 -34.21 -17.90
N ASN A 5 -8.98 -35.09 -18.07
CA ASN A 5 -9.68 -35.73 -16.95
C ASN A 5 -8.76 -36.75 -16.28
N THR A 6 -8.65 -36.65 -14.95
CA THR A 6 -7.90 -37.62 -14.14
C THR A 6 -8.62 -38.95 -14.15
N THR A 7 -7.96 -39.99 -14.67
CA THR A 7 -8.48 -41.36 -14.79
C THR A 7 -8.72 -42.05 -13.44
N ASP A 8 -8.05 -41.60 -12.37
CA ASP A 8 -7.96 -42.29 -11.07
C ASP A 8 -8.95 -41.76 -9.99
N GLY A 9 -9.58 -40.60 -10.18
CA GLY A 9 -10.50 -39.99 -9.19
C GLY A 9 -9.92 -39.66 -7.79
N SER A 10 -8.69 -40.06 -7.50
CA SER A 10 -7.98 -39.87 -6.23
C SER A 10 -7.72 -38.39 -5.90
N TYR A 11 -7.78 -38.04 -4.61
CA TYR A 11 -7.43 -36.70 -4.10
C TYR A 11 -6.04 -36.24 -4.57
N ARG A 12 -5.07 -37.15 -4.64
CA ARG A 12 -3.71 -36.81 -5.10
C ARG A 12 -3.71 -36.45 -6.59
N GLY A 13 -4.50 -37.16 -7.39
CA GLY A 13 -4.65 -36.89 -8.82
C GLY A 13 -5.41 -35.59 -9.10
N THR A 14 -6.44 -35.26 -8.31
CA THR A 14 -7.16 -33.98 -8.44
C THR A 14 -6.29 -32.80 -8.01
N MET A 15 -5.53 -32.92 -6.92
CA MET A 15 -4.58 -31.88 -6.47
C MET A 15 -3.46 -31.65 -7.49
N ALA A 16 -2.92 -32.71 -8.09
CA ALA A 16 -1.90 -32.58 -9.14
C ALA A 16 -2.42 -31.79 -10.36
N LYS A 17 -3.68 -32.03 -10.78
CA LYS A 17 -4.35 -31.30 -11.85
C LYS A 17 -4.57 -29.83 -11.52
N ILE A 18 -5.04 -29.53 -10.30
CA ILE A 18 -5.24 -28.14 -9.85
C ILE A 18 -3.91 -27.39 -9.89
N LYS A 19 -2.86 -27.98 -9.31
CA LYS A 19 -1.51 -27.40 -9.30
C LYS A 19 -0.96 -27.18 -10.71
N ALA A 20 -1.14 -28.13 -11.62
CA ALA A 20 -0.71 -27.97 -13.01
C ALA A 20 -1.46 -26.83 -13.72
N THR A 21 -2.76 -26.70 -13.46
CA THR A 21 -3.61 -25.63 -14.02
C THR A 21 -3.19 -24.26 -13.47
N GLU A 22 -2.93 -24.16 -12.17
CA GLU A 22 -2.44 -22.94 -11.52
C GLU A 22 -1.08 -22.50 -12.07
N LEU A 23 -0.13 -23.43 -12.22
CA LEU A 23 1.19 -23.14 -12.79
C LEU A 23 1.09 -22.64 -14.24
N GLN A 24 0.22 -23.26 -15.04
CA GLN A 24 -0.02 -22.82 -16.41
C GLN A 24 -0.65 -21.42 -16.43
N TYR A 25 -1.65 -21.18 -15.58
CA TYR A 25 -2.29 -19.86 -15.46
C TYR A 25 -1.24 -18.79 -15.10
N GLN A 26 -0.37 -19.09 -14.14
CA GLN A 26 0.70 -18.20 -13.73
C GLN A 26 1.70 -17.92 -14.87
N ALA A 27 2.08 -18.93 -15.64
CA ALA A 27 2.97 -18.75 -16.79
C ALA A 27 2.33 -17.87 -17.89
N VAL A 28 1.05 -18.10 -18.20
CA VAL A 28 0.31 -17.28 -19.17
C VAL A 28 0.18 -15.85 -18.67
N PHE A 29 -0.10 -15.67 -17.38
CA PHE A 29 -0.20 -14.35 -16.76
C PHE A 29 1.13 -13.60 -16.82
N GLU A 30 2.25 -14.24 -16.47
CA GLU A 30 3.58 -13.65 -16.51
C GLU A 30 3.97 -13.23 -17.94
N GLN A 31 3.70 -14.08 -18.92
CA GLN A 31 3.91 -13.76 -20.33
C GLN A 31 3.12 -12.51 -20.74
N LYS A 32 1.85 -12.43 -20.34
CA LYS A 32 0.97 -11.27 -20.63
C LYS A 32 1.43 -10.00 -19.91
N LEU A 33 1.94 -10.12 -18.69
CA LEU A 33 2.49 -8.99 -17.94
C LEU A 33 3.74 -8.43 -18.61
N VAL A 34 4.63 -9.30 -19.10
CA VAL A 34 5.80 -8.89 -19.87
C VAL A 34 5.37 -8.22 -21.17
N GLU A 35 4.45 -8.83 -21.92
CA GLU A 35 3.89 -8.25 -23.14
C GLU A 35 3.33 -6.84 -22.90
N ALA A 36 2.50 -6.66 -21.86
CA ALA A 36 1.95 -5.37 -21.48
C ALA A 36 3.03 -4.32 -21.20
N ASN A 37 4.05 -4.65 -20.42
CA ASN A 37 5.16 -3.75 -20.12
C ASN A 37 5.98 -3.39 -21.37
N THR A 38 6.20 -4.35 -22.28
CA THR A 38 6.88 -4.07 -23.55
C THR A 38 6.08 -3.14 -24.45
N ASN A 39 4.75 -3.28 -24.46
CA ASN A 39 3.86 -2.39 -25.20
C ASN A 39 3.91 -0.97 -24.63
N LEU A 40 3.78 -0.81 -23.31
CA LEU A 40 3.90 0.49 -22.64
C LEU A 40 5.25 1.17 -22.94
N LYS A 41 6.34 0.40 -22.94
CA LYS A 41 7.67 0.90 -23.30
C LYS A 41 7.77 1.32 -24.77
N ARG A 42 7.17 0.54 -25.69
CA ARG A 42 7.11 0.88 -27.13
C ARG A 42 6.39 2.20 -27.36
N GLU A 43 5.32 2.43 -26.61
CA GLU A 43 4.51 3.65 -26.66
C GLU A 43 5.12 4.81 -25.86
N ARG A 44 6.31 4.63 -25.28
CA ARG A 44 7.06 5.61 -24.50
C ARG A 44 6.30 6.12 -23.26
N ILE A 45 5.45 5.27 -22.70
CA ILE A 45 4.76 5.56 -21.45
C ILE A 45 5.74 5.34 -20.31
N ARG A 46 5.87 6.36 -19.45
CA ARG A 46 6.84 6.36 -18.33
C ARG A 46 6.34 5.60 -17.09
N VAL A 47 5.48 4.60 -17.30
CA VAL A 47 4.82 3.80 -16.27
C VAL A 47 5.05 2.33 -16.60
N SER A 48 5.33 1.52 -15.59
CA SER A 48 5.47 0.07 -15.69
C SER A 48 4.56 -0.62 -14.69
N ILE A 49 4.05 -1.80 -15.01
CA ILE A 49 3.21 -2.61 -14.14
C ILE A 49 4.09 -3.65 -13.46
N LYS A 50 3.99 -3.74 -12.13
CA LYS A 50 4.70 -4.72 -11.31
C LYS A 50 3.70 -5.56 -10.52
N GLN A 51 3.89 -6.87 -10.51
CA GLN A 51 3.18 -7.75 -9.59
C GLN A 51 3.87 -7.75 -8.23
N THR A 52 3.10 -7.50 -7.17
CA THR A 52 3.53 -7.64 -5.77
C THR A 52 2.51 -8.52 -5.06
N GLY A 53 2.90 -9.78 -4.80
CA GLY A 53 2.00 -10.80 -4.25
C GLY A 53 0.78 -11.02 -5.16
N ASN A 54 -0.42 -10.87 -4.60
CA ASN A 54 -1.69 -11.04 -5.30
C ASN A 54 -2.22 -9.75 -5.93
N SER A 55 -1.42 -8.68 -5.97
CA SER A 55 -1.85 -7.36 -6.46
C SER A 55 -0.90 -6.80 -7.53
N LEU A 56 -1.45 -5.98 -8.41
CA LEU A 56 -0.72 -5.21 -9.41
C LEU A 56 -0.51 -3.77 -8.93
N GLN A 57 0.71 -3.28 -9.12
CA GLN A 57 1.15 -1.95 -8.74
C GLN A 57 1.70 -1.21 -9.96
N LEU A 58 1.43 0.09 -10.04
CA LEU A 58 1.96 0.95 -11.08
C LEU A 58 3.23 1.63 -10.58
N ARG A 59 4.34 1.38 -11.26
CA ARG A 59 5.64 1.95 -10.96
C ARG A 59 5.93 3.11 -11.91
N ALA A 60 6.08 4.31 -11.35
CA ALA A 60 6.35 5.53 -12.11
C ALA A 60 7.25 6.51 -11.35
N THR A 61 7.86 7.45 -12.06
CA THR A 61 8.61 8.56 -11.44
C THR A 61 7.68 9.75 -11.31
N LEU A 62 7.36 10.12 -10.07
CA LEU A 62 6.35 11.13 -9.72
C LEU A 62 6.99 12.24 -8.87
N PRO A 63 6.36 13.43 -8.76
CA PRO A 63 6.74 14.41 -7.74
C PRO A 63 6.72 13.80 -6.34
N LEU A 64 7.49 14.39 -5.43
CA LEU A 64 7.53 13.91 -4.04
C LEU A 64 6.12 13.83 -3.45
N LYS A 65 5.86 12.72 -2.75
CA LYS A 65 4.62 12.53 -1.99
C LYS A 65 4.54 13.59 -0.87
N PRO A 66 3.35 14.14 -0.56
CA PRO A 66 3.18 15.00 0.61
C PRO A 66 3.68 14.29 1.87
N GLY A 67 4.60 14.94 2.60
CA GLY A 67 5.25 14.38 3.79
C GLY A 67 6.52 13.54 3.54
N ASP A 68 6.86 13.21 2.29
CA ASP A 68 8.13 12.55 1.94
C ASP A 68 9.21 13.62 1.72
N GLY A 69 10.04 13.85 2.73
CA GLY A 69 11.18 14.75 2.64
C GLY A 69 12.38 14.06 2.00
N SER A 70 12.79 14.49 0.81
CA SER A 70 14.06 14.06 0.22
C SER A 70 14.97 15.26 0.02
N LEU A 71 16.15 15.23 0.65
CA LEU A 71 17.18 16.27 0.55
C LEU A 71 17.55 16.52 -0.93
N GLY A 72 17.05 17.62 -1.49
CA GLY A 72 17.41 18.11 -2.82
C GLY A 72 16.77 17.39 -4.02
N LYS A 73 15.87 16.42 -3.83
CA LYS A 73 15.20 15.73 -4.94
C LYS A 73 13.75 16.21 -5.10
N THR A 74 13.34 16.53 -6.32
CA THR A 74 11.95 16.95 -6.61
C THR A 74 11.06 15.79 -7.07
N LYS A 75 11.65 14.67 -7.50
CA LYS A 75 10.95 13.48 -8.02
C LYS A 75 11.59 12.20 -7.49
N LYS A 76 10.77 11.16 -7.34
CA LYS A 76 11.17 9.83 -6.86
C LYS A 76 10.33 8.76 -7.57
N GLN A 77 10.87 7.55 -7.65
CA GLN A 77 10.13 6.39 -8.16
C GLN A 77 9.22 5.85 -7.05
N TYR A 78 7.95 5.66 -7.37
CA TYR A 78 6.95 5.12 -6.46
C TYR A 78 6.27 3.89 -7.06
N ASP A 79 5.94 2.94 -6.20
CA ASP A 79 5.07 1.80 -6.50
C ASP A 79 3.66 2.13 -5.98
N LEU A 80 2.74 2.48 -6.88
CA LEU A 80 1.36 2.84 -6.57
C LEU A 80 0.48 1.60 -6.52
N SER A 81 -0.12 1.34 -5.36
CA SER A 81 -1.05 0.24 -5.16
C SER A 81 -2.50 0.71 -5.31
N LEU A 82 -3.12 0.39 -6.45
CA LEU A 82 -4.52 0.74 -6.74
C LEU A 82 -5.53 -0.33 -6.30
N GLY A 83 -5.07 -1.41 -5.67
CA GLY A 83 -5.94 -2.53 -5.25
C GLY A 83 -6.34 -3.46 -6.40
N ILE A 84 -5.63 -3.39 -7.52
CA ILE A 84 -5.91 -4.22 -8.70
C ILE A 84 -5.41 -5.65 -8.43
N PRO A 85 -6.25 -6.69 -8.60
CA PRO A 85 -5.83 -8.07 -8.41
C PRO A 85 -4.88 -8.55 -9.51
N ALA A 86 -3.97 -9.46 -9.17
CA ALA A 86 -3.05 -10.11 -10.12
C ALA A 86 -3.74 -11.23 -10.91
N ASN A 87 -4.73 -10.86 -11.73
CA ASN A 87 -5.41 -11.75 -12.67
C ASN A 87 -5.54 -11.08 -14.05
N LEU A 88 -5.96 -11.81 -15.07
CA LEU A 88 -5.99 -11.30 -16.45
C LEU A 88 -6.90 -10.07 -16.65
N GLU A 89 -8.03 -9.99 -15.93
CA GLU A 89 -8.91 -8.82 -15.99
C GLU A 89 -8.29 -7.61 -15.27
N GLY A 90 -7.70 -7.84 -14.10
CA GLY A 90 -6.94 -6.82 -13.39
C GLY A 90 -5.75 -6.32 -14.19
N LEU A 91 -5.11 -7.17 -15.01
CA LEU A 91 -4.05 -6.74 -15.91
C LEU A 91 -4.58 -5.75 -16.98
N LYS A 92 -5.78 -5.96 -17.53
CA LYS A 92 -6.40 -4.98 -18.45
C LYS A 92 -6.65 -3.65 -17.76
N THR A 93 -7.22 -3.68 -16.56
CA THR A 93 -7.43 -2.47 -15.76
C THR A 93 -6.10 -1.76 -15.44
N ALA A 94 -5.05 -2.51 -15.09
CA ALA A 94 -3.74 -1.93 -14.81
C ALA A 94 -3.11 -1.27 -16.06
N ILE A 95 -3.36 -1.81 -17.25
CA ILE A 95 -2.94 -1.22 -18.52
C ILE A 95 -3.67 0.11 -18.75
N GLU A 96 -4.99 0.14 -18.63
CA GLU A 96 -5.81 1.36 -18.77
C GLU A 96 -5.33 2.46 -17.81
N GLU A 97 -5.16 2.12 -16.53
CA GLU A 97 -4.66 3.01 -15.50
C GLU A 97 -3.23 3.50 -15.78
N SER A 98 -2.39 2.66 -16.40
CA SER A 98 -1.04 3.06 -16.83
C SER A 98 -1.09 4.14 -17.91
N TYR A 99 -2.05 4.05 -18.84
CA TYR A 99 -2.26 5.09 -19.86
C TYR A 99 -2.76 6.39 -19.25
N GLU A 100 -3.73 6.33 -18.32
CA GLU A 100 -4.23 7.52 -17.62
C GLU A 100 -3.11 8.24 -16.87
N LEU A 101 -2.36 7.50 -16.06
CA LEU A 101 -1.22 8.04 -15.32
C LEU A 101 -0.14 8.56 -16.26
N GLY A 102 0.13 7.84 -17.35
CA GLY A 102 1.07 8.26 -18.40
C GLY A 102 0.70 9.61 -19.00
N LYS A 103 -0.59 9.85 -19.29
CA LYS A 103 -1.10 11.14 -19.79
C LYS A 103 -0.85 12.28 -18.79
N LEU A 104 -1.11 12.04 -17.49
CA LEU A 104 -0.87 13.03 -16.43
C LEU A 104 0.62 13.39 -16.32
N ILE A 105 1.50 12.39 -16.37
CA ILE A 105 2.95 12.60 -16.32
C ILE A 105 3.43 13.38 -17.54
N ALA A 106 2.95 13.01 -18.74
CA ALA A 106 3.33 13.68 -19.99
C ALA A 106 2.88 15.15 -20.03
N ARG A 107 1.72 15.45 -19.43
CA ARG A 107 1.19 16.82 -19.31
C ARG A 107 1.81 17.63 -18.17
N HIS A 108 2.61 17.00 -17.30
CA HIS A 108 3.12 17.61 -16.08
C HIS A 108 2.02 18.11 -15.12
N THR A 109 0.80 17.57 -15.22
CA THR A 109 -0.36 17.94 -14.40
C THR A 109 -0.67 16.88 -13.35
N PHE A 110 0.31 16.04 -13.00
CA PHE A 110 0.11 15.03 -11.97
C PHE A 110 0.05 15.68 -10.60
N GLU A 111 -1.03 15.41 -9.87
CA GLU A 111 -1.22 15.81 -8.49
C GLU A 111 -1.57 14.59 -7.64
N TRP A 112 -1.06 14.60 -6.42
CA TRP A 112 -1.30 13.56 -5.43
C TRP A 112 -2.74 13.67 -4.91
N ASN A 113 -3.58 12.69 -5.24
CA ASN A 113 -4.97 12.60 -4.82
C ASN A 113 -5.24 11.34 -3.98
N GLU A 114 -6.47 11.19 -3.50
CA GLU A 114 -6.91 10.03 -2.71
C GLU A 114 -6.80 8.69 -3.47
N LYS A 115 -6.84 8.72 -4.80
CA LYS A 115 -6.65 7.53 -5.66
C LYS A 115 -5.22 7.01 -5.54
N TYR A 116 -4.22 7.90 -5.65
CA TYR A 116 -2.80 7.52 -5.69
C TYR A 116 -2.12 7.44 -4.30
N LEU A 117 -2.69 8.07 -3.26
CA LEU A 117 -2.12 8.00 -1.91
C LEU A 117 -2.37 6.65 -1.19
N GLY A 118 -3.31 5.84 -1.70
CA GLY A 118 -3.66 4.52 -1.17
C GLY A 118 -4.52 4.56 0.11
N ILE A 119 -5.02 3.39 0.50
CA ILE A 119 -5.98 3.20 1.61
C ILE A 119 -5.44 3.72 2.95
N LYS A 120 -4.13 3.60 3.19
CA LYS A 120 -3.47 4.13 4.40
C LYS A 120 -3.53 5.65 4.54
N SER A 121 -3.85 6.39 3.47
CA SER A 121 -4.12 7.84 3.55
C SER A 121 -5.60 8.18 3.75
N ARG A 122 -6.50 7.25 3.39
CA ARG A 122 -7.96 7.42 3.58
C ARG A 122 -8.29 7.37 5.05
N GLU A 123 -7.59 6.52 5.78
CA GLU A 123 -7.36 6.75 7.20
C GLU A 123 -6.43 7.96 7.30
N LYS A 124 -7.00 9.18 7.26
CA LYS A 124 -6.38 10.29 7.97
C LYS A 124 -6.25 9.82 9.41
N GLN A 125 -5.15 9.14 9.72
CA GLN A 125 -4.69 9.09 11.08
C GLN A 125 -4.43 10.56 11.37
N GLU A 126 -5.37 11.21 12.07
CA GLU A 126 -5.13 12.49 12.70
C GLU A 126 -3.76 12.34 13.34
N ILE A 127 -2.78 13.10 12.83
CA ILE A 127 -1.44 13.13 13.40
C ILE A 127 -1.65 13.78 14.76
N LYS A 128 -2.00 12.95 15.75
CA LYS A 128 -2.28 13.43 17.10
C LYS A 128 -0.96 13.93 17.65
N THR A 129 -0.97 15.17 18.11
CA THR A 129 0.17 15.69 18.83
C THR A 129 0.42 14.84 20.09
N ILE A 130 1.66 14.83 20.59
CA ILE A 130 1.97 14.17 21.86
C ILE A 130 1.07 14.73 22.97
N GLY A 131 0.70 16.02 22.90
CA GLY A 131 -0.30 16.63 23.79
C GLY A 131 -1.64 15.89 23.77
N GLU A 132 -2.25 15.73 22.58
CA GLU A 132 -3.53 15.02 22.44
C GLU A 132 -3.48 13.56 22.90
N LEU A 133 -2.32 12.90 22.74
CA LEU A 133 -2.11 11.54 23.23
C LEU A 133 -2.01 11.50 24.76
N LEU A 134 -1.37 12.50 25.37
CA LEU A 134 -1.29 12.63 26.83
C LEU A 134 -2.67 12.92 27.44
N ASP A 135 -3.50 13.75 26.81
CA ASP A 135 -4.84 14.05 27.28
C ASP A 135 -5.73 12.79 27.28
N LYS A 136 -5.68 12.00 26.19
CA LYS A 136 -6.37 10.70 26.12
C LYS A 136 -5.82 9.65 27.09
N PHE A 137 -4.53 9.75 27.41
CA PHE A 137 -3.91 8.86 28.40
C PHE A 137 -4.46 9.14 29.80
N GLU A 138 -4.65 10.40 30.17
CA GLU A 138 -5.28 10.78 31.45
C GLU A 138 -6.70 10.22 31.57
N GLU A 139 -7.53 10.44 30.55
CA GLU A 139 -8.90 9.93 30.52
C GLU A 139 -8.94 8.41 30.69
N LYS A 140 -8.12 7.66 29.94
CA LYS A 140 -8.06 6.20 30.03
C LYS A 140 -7.53 5.69 31.36
N TYR A 141 -6.53 6.37 31.94
CA TYR A 141 -5.94 5.97 33.21
C TYR A 141 -6.98 6.00 34.34
N TYR A 142 -7.82 7.04 34.37
CA TYR A 142 -8.87 7.17 35.38
C TYR A 142 -10.20 6.47 35.04
N GLN A 143 -10.37 6.01 33.80
CA GLN A 143 -11.45 5.06 33.45
C GLN A 143 -11.16 3.65 34.00
N THR A 144 -9.90 3.23 34.01
CA THR A 144 -9.49 1.90 34.49
C THR A 144 -9.14 1.87 35.98
N ARG A 145 -8.81 3.02 36.58
CA ARG A 145 -8.46 3.14 38.00
C ARG A 145 -9.33 4.15 38.72
N GLN A 146 -9.78 3.81 39.92
CA GLN A 146 -10.49 4.75 40.77
C GLN A 146 -9.58 5.93 41.17
N LYS A 147 -10.14 7.14 41.18
CA LYS A 147 -9.47 8.39 41.61
C LYS A 147 -9.27 8.40 43.13
N THR A 148 -8.26 7.67 43.60
CA THR A 148 -7.78 7.72 44.99
C THR A 148 -6.57 8.66 45.13
N ILE A 149 -6.26 9.11 46.35
CA ILE A 149 -5.11 10.00 46.64
C ILE A 149 -3.79 9.40 46.10
N THR A 150 -3.61 8.08 46.22
CA THR A 150 -2.44 7.37 45.68
C THR A 150 -2.39 7.39 44.16
N SER A 151 -3.53 7.22 43.48
CA SER A 151 -3.60 7.29 42.01
C SER A 151 -3.28 8.70 41.49
N GLN A 152 -3.75 9.74 42.18
CA GLN A 152 -3.52 11.14 41.85
C GLN A 152 -2.05 11.54 42.02
N ASN A 153 -1.35 10.96 43.00
CA ASN A 153 0.08 11.19 43.19
C ASN A 153 0.94 10.40 42.18
N THR A 154 0.45 9.26 41.71
CA THR A 154 1.21 8.38 40.80
C THR A 154 1.14 8.86 39.35
N PHE A 155 -0.02 9.35 38.91
CA PHE A 155 -0.23 9.75 37.52
C PHE A 155 0.72 10.86 37.02
N PRO A 156 0.98 11.95 37.77
CA PRO A 156 1.94 12.99 37.39
C PRO A 156 3.38 12.46 37.20
N ASN A 157 3.77 11.41 37.93
CA ASN A 157 5.10 10.81 37.77
C ASN A 157 5.27 10.15 36.40
N TYR A 158 4.23 9.48 35.88
CA TYR A 158 4.27 8.92 34.53
C TYR A 158 4.34 10.03 33.47
N ILE A 159 3.55 11.09 33.63
CA ILE A 159 3.55 12.23 32.71
C ILE A 159 4.90 12.94 32.69
N SER A 160 5.55 13.12 33.85
CA SER A 160 6.84 13.82 33.92
C SER A 160 7.95 13.05 33.19
N VAL A 161 7.97 11.72 33.31
CA VAL A 161 8.91 10.85 32.60
C VAL A 161 8.70 10.94 31.09
N ILE A 162 7.44 10.94 30.63
CA ILE A 162 7.12 11.06 29.20
C ILE A 162 7.56 12.44 28.67
N LYS A 163 7.20 13.53 29.35
CA LYS A 163 7.59 14.90 28.94
C LYS A 163 9.10 15.12 28.96
N ARG A 164 9.84 14.40 29.81
CA ARG A 164 11.31 14.48 29.88
C ARG A 164 11.98 13.78 28.68
N ASN A 165 11.43 12.66 28.23
CA ASN A 165 12.07 11.81 27.23
C ASN A 165 11.57 12.06 25.80
N PHE A 166 10.43 12.73 25.64
CA PHE A 166 9.86 13.06 24.34
C PHE A 166 9.74 14.58 24.20
N PRO A 167 10.33 15.20 23.16
CA PRO A 167 10.08 16.61 22.89
C PRO A 167 8.60 16.82 22.57
N LEU A 168 8.00 17.92 23.03
CA LEU A 168 6.58 18.25 22.82
C LEU A 168 6.20 18.50 21.35
N THR A 169 7.15 18.42 20.42
CA THR A 169 6.97 18.63 18.99
C THR A 169 6.92 17.29 18.23
N HIS A 170 6.07 17.26 17.19
CA HIS A 170 5.66 16.14 16.32
C HIS A 170 6.50 14.85 16.36
N LEU A 171 5.82 13.71 16.59
CA LEU A 171 6.30 12.41 16.09
C LEU A 171 6.02 12.38 14.58
N ALA A 172 7.08 12.30 13.78
CA ALA A 172 7.02 12.08 12.34
C ALA A 172 6.75 10.60 12.03
#